data_AF-A0A415CGL8-F1
#
_entry.id   AF-A0A415CGL8-F1
#
_cell.length_a   1.000
_cell.length_b   1.000
_cell.length_c   1.000
_cell.angle_alpha   90.00
_cell.angle_beta   90.00
_cell.angle_gamma   90.00
#
_symmetry.space_group_name_H-M   'P 1'
#
loop_
_entity.id
_entity.type
_entity.pdbx_description
1 polymer ?
#
loop_
_entity_poly.entity_id
_entity_poly.type
_entity_poly.pdbx_seq_one_letter_code
_entity_poly.pdbx_strand_id
1 'polypeptide(L)'
;MELKDTIELMQSADYKDRFKAEYFQAVIRLKKLYAMLKKWETGTLEFSPTSSKEDLYGQYAFMTGYIRILSDRAIDEGIELPSVENV
;
A
#
# COMPACT_ATOMS: atom_id res chain seq x y z
N MET A 1 3.38 -9.40 4.81
CA MET A 1 3.01 -9.97 3.50
C MET A 1 3.79 -9.24 2.40
N GLU A 2 4.27 -9.93 1.38
CA GLU A 2 4.93 -9.31 0.22
C GLU A 2 3.98 -9.22 -0.99
N LEU A 3 4.32 -8.37 -1.97
CA LEU A 3 3.48 -8.19 -3.17
C LEU A 3 3.19 -9.52 -3.88
N LYS A 4 4.18 -10.42 -3.96
CA LYS A 4 4.05 -11.73 -4.58
C LYS A 4 3.02 -12.64 -3.88
N ASP A 5 2.81 -12.45 -2.59
CA ASP A 5 1.89 -13.28 -1.80
C ASP A 5 0.42 -12.93 -2.12
N THR A 6 0.18 -11.82 -2.82
CA THR A 6 -1.17 -11.40 -3.26
C THR A 6 -1.60 -11.98 -4.60
N ILE A 7 -0.72 -12.72 -5.30
CA ILE A 7 -0.96 -13.25 -6.66
C ILE A 7 -2.17 -14.19 -6.71
N GLU A 8 -2.36 -15.03 -5.69
CA GLU A 8 -3.49 -15.94 -5.62
C GLU A 8 -4.81 -15.18 -5.48
N LEU A 9 -4.85 -14.18 -4.61
CA LEU A 9 -6.02 -13.32 -4.38
C LEU A 9 -6.39 -12.53 -5.65
N MET A 10 -5.41 -12.03 -6.40
CA MET A 10 -5.64 -11.32 -7.66
C MET A 10 -6.32 -12.19 -8.73
N GLN A 11 -6.05 -13.50 -8.71
CA GLN A 11 -6.59 -14.47 -9.68
C GLN A 11 -7.88 -15.14 -9.20
N SER A 12 -8.34 -14.84 -7.98
CA SER A 12 -9.58 -15.40 -7.44
C SER A 12 -10.78 -15.00 -8.30
N ALA A 13 -11.71 -15.92 -8.46
CA ALA A 13 -13.01 -15.65 -9.07
C ALA A 13 -13.89 -14.77 -8.18
N ASP A 14 -13.70 -14.82 -6.86
CA ASP A 14 -14.37 -13.94 -5.92
C ASP A 14 -13.77 -12.52 -5.98
N TYR A 15 -14.63 -11.53 -6.22
CA TYR A 15 -14.20 -10.14 -6.27
C TYR A 15 -13.70 -9.64 -4.92
N LYS A 16 -14.19 -10.21 -3.80
CA LYS A 16 -13.76 -9.83 -2.45
C LYS A 16 -12.30 -10.14 -2.22
N ASP A 17 -11.81 -11.24 -2.79
CA ASP A 17 -10.38 -11.59 -2.71
C ASP A 17 -9.52 -10.66 -3.56
N ARG A 18 -9.98 -10.33 -4.78
CA ARG A 18 -9.29 -9.33 -5.62
C ARG A 18 -9.23 -7.96 -4.94
N PHE A 19 -10.31 -7.58 -4.25
CA PHE A 19 -10.36 -6.37 -3.44
C PHE A 19 -9.36 -6.39 -2.28
N LYS A 20 -9.28 -7.51 -1.54
CA LYS A 20 -8.25 -7.69 -0.49
C LYS A 20 -6.85 -7.58 -1.07
N ALA A 21 -6.61 -8.17 -2.25
CA ALA A 21 -5.34 -8.08 -2.95
C ALA A 21 -4.95 -6.62 -3.22
N GLU A 22 -5.88 -5.83 -3.78
CA GLU A 22 -5.70 -4.40 -4.05
C GLU A 22 -5.34 -3.62 -2.78
N TYR A 23 -6.08 -3.86 -1.69
CA TYR A 23 -5.81 -3.25 -0.39
C TYR A 23 -4.40 -3.58 0.12
N PHE A 24 -4.01 -4.86 0.16
CA PHE A 24 -2.67 -5.28 0.61
C PHE A 24 -1.57 -4.66 -0.24
N GLN A 25 -1.76 -4.68 -1.55
CA GLN A 25 -0.85 -4.12 -2.50
C GLN A 25 -0.63 -2.62 -2.33
N ALA A 26 -1.68 -1.86 -1.98
CA ALA A 26 -1.57 -0.45 -1.67
C ALA A 26 -0.80 -0.23 -0.35
N VAL A 27 -1.17 -0.96 0.71
CA VAL A 27 -0.52 -0.87 2.03
C VAL A 27 0.96 -1.22 1.97
N ILE A 28 1.32 -2.34 1.32
CA ILE A 28 2.72 -2.78 1.17
C ILE A 28 3.55 -1.69 0.46
N ARG A 29 3.02 -1.11 -0.63
CA ARG A 29 3.72 -0.05 -1.36
C ARG A 29 3.84 1.23 -0.54
N LEU A 30 2.81 1.61 0.22
CA LEU A 30 2.86 2.77 1.13
C LEU A 30 3.95 2.57 2.19
N LYS A 31 4.03 1.38 2.83
CA LYS A 31 5.05 1.06 3.82
C LYS A 31 6.47 1.13 3.24
N LYS A 32 6.67 0.60 2.04
CA LYS A 32 7.96 0.68 1.33
C LYS A 32 8.34 2.12 0.97
N LEU A 33 7.38 2.91 0.48
CA LEU A 33 7.60 4.33 0.19
C LEU A 33 7.95 5.12 1.46
N TYR A 34 7.23 4.88 2.56
CA TYR A 34 7.52 5.51 3.85
C TYR A 34 8.92 5.17 4.37
N ALA A 35 9.31 3.89 4.29
CA ALA A 35 10.65 3.46 4.70
C ALA A 35 11.74 4.12 3.84
N MET A 36 11.51 4.23 2.52
CA MET A 36 12.40 4.93 1.60
C MET A 36 12.53 6.42 1.96
N LEU A 37 11.40 7.11 2.20
CA LEU A 37 11.38 8.51 2.61
C LEU A 37 12.15 8.72 3.94
N LYS A 38 11.98 7.85 4.94
CA LYS A 38 12.78 7.91 6.18
C LYS A 38 14.28 7.75 5.93
N LYS A 39 14.67 6.81 5.08
CA LYS A 39 16.08 6.65 4.71
C LYS A 39 16.61 7.91 4.01
N TRP A 40 15.80 8.54 3.16
CA TRP A 40 16.18 9.80 2.52
C TRP A 40 16.36 10.93 3.54
N GLU A 41 15.42 11.12 4.48
CA GLU A 41 15.54 12.16 5.52
C GLU A 41 16.72 11.94 6.47
N THR A 42 17.09 10.70 6.72
CA THR A 42 18.24 10.35 7.58
C THR A 42 19.57 10.30 6.84
N GLY A 43 19.59 10.55 5.52
CA GLY A 43 20.81 10.47 4.70
C GLY A 43 21.36 9.04 4.54
N THR A 44 20.54 8.01 4.78
CA THR A 44 20.92 6.58 4.70
C THR A 44 20.36 5.88 3.46
N LEU A 45 19.74 6.62 2.55
CA LEU A 45 19.24 6.06 1.29
C LEU A 45 20.41 5.70 0.37
N GLU A 46 20.49 4.43 -0.04
CA GLU A 46 21.60 3.88 -0.83
C GLU A 46 21.58 4.27 -2.32
N PHE A 47 20.57 5.02 -2.74
CA PHE A 47 20.44 5.52 -4.11
C PHE A 47 19.88 6.94 -4.12
N SER A 48 20.07 7.64 -5.24
CA SER A 48 19.47 8.95 -5.47
C SER A 48 18.23 8.81 -6.35
N PRO A 49 17.02 9.11 -5.85
CA PRO A 49 15.83 9.16 -6.69
C PRO A 49 15.98 10.26 -7.75
N THR A 50 15.45 10.02 -8.94
CA THR A 50 15.37 11.03 -10.01
C THR A 50 14.16 11.94 -9.82
N SER A 51 13.15 11.48 -9.07
CA SER A 51 11.95 12.23 -8.70
C SER A 51 12.24 13.24 -7.59
N SER A 52 11.44 14.31 -7.51
CA SER A 52 11.55 15.25 -6.39
C SER A 52 11.04 14.62 -5.09
N LYS A 53 11.51 15.14 -3.94
CA LYS A 53 10.93 14.76 -2.64
C LYS A 53 9.45 15.12 -2.56
N GLU A 54 9.05 16.25 -3.14
CA GLU A 54 7.66 16.72 -3.16
C GLU A 54 6.74 15.72 -3.85
N ASP A 55 7.13 15.21 -5.03
CA ASP A 55 6.34 14.20 -5.76
C ASP A 55 6.11 12.93 -4.92
N LEU A 56 7.13 12.49 -4.19
CA LEU A 56 7.06 11.27 -3.39
C LEU A 56 6.25 11.44 -2.11
N TYR A 57 6.30 12.61 -1.48
CA TYR A 57 5.40 12.94 -0.37
C TYR A 57 3.95 13.11 -0.87
N GLY A 58 3.76 13.68 -2.06
CA GLY A 58 2.46 13.72 -2.73
C GLY A 58 1.91 12.32 -2.99
N GLN A 59 2.73 11.44 -3.57
CA GLN A 59 2.39 10.03 -3.76
C GLN A 59 2.00 9.35 -2.44
N TYR A 60 2.78 9.57 -1.37
CA TYR A 60 2.48 9.03 -0.04
C TYR A 60 1.11 9.50 0.48
N ALA A 61 0.79 10.79 0.33
CA ALA A 61 -0.49 11.36 0.74
C ALA A 61 -1.67 10.77 -0.05
N PHE A 62 -1.57 10.70 -1.38
CA PHE A 62 -2.62 10.14 -2.22
C PHE A 62 -2.85 8.65 -1.94
N MET A 63 -1.78 7.87 -1.77
CA MET A 63 -1.89 6.46 -1.42
C MET A 63 -2.53 6.25 -0.05
N THR A 64 -2.22 7.09 0.94
CA THR A 64 -2.87 7.06 2.25
C THR A 64 -4.37 7.32 2.13
N GLY A 65 -4.77 8.31 1.31
CA GLY A 65 -6.18 8.60 1.02
C GLY A 65 -6.88 7.44 0.32
N TYR A 66 -6.22 6.81 -0.65
CA TYR A 66 -6.77 5.65 -1.37
C TYR A 66 -6.96 4.44 -0.46
N ILE A 67 -5.98 4.12 0.41
CA ILE A 67 -6.11 3.04 1.39
C ILE A 67 -7.28 3.31 2.34
N ARG A 68 -7.51 4.56 2.75
CA ARG A 68 -8.68 4.93 3.54
C ARG A 68 -9.99 4.62 2.79
N ILE A 69 -10.09 5.01 1.52
CA ILE A 69 -11.27 4.71 0.69
C ILE A 69 -11.51 3.20 0.60
N LEU A 70 -10.45 2.40 0.44
CA LEU A 70 -10.57 0.94 0.44
C LEU A 70 -11.02 0.39 1.80
N SER A 71 -10.53 0.94 2.91
CA SER A 71 -11.02 0.56 4.24
C SER A 71 -12.50 0.89 4.43
N ASP A 72 -12.94 2.08 4.02
CA ASP A 72 -14.33 2.51 4.11
C ASP A 72 -15.23 1.61 3.23
N ARG A 73 -14.82 1.34 2.00
CA ARG A 73 -15.52 0.40 1.09
C ARG A 73 -15.60 -1.02 1.66
N ALA A 74 -14.56 -1.49 2.33
CA ALA A 74 -14.59 -2.82 2.92
C ALA A 74 -15.66 -2.95 4.01
N ILE A 75 -15.88 -1.89 4.79
CA ILE A 75 -16.96 -1.81 5.78
C ILE A 75 -18.32 -1.85 5.06
N ASP A 76 -18.52 -1.00 4.06
CA ASP A 76 -19.78 -0.90 3.31
C ASP A 76 -20.14 -2.20 2.57
N GLU A 77 -19.13 -2.89 2.02
CA GLU A 77 -19.29 -4.12 1.23
C GLU A 77 -19.24 -5.41 2.09
N GLY A 78 -19.04 -5.28 3.42
CA GLY A 78 -18.93 -6.43 4.33
C GLY A 78 -17.74 -7.34 3.99
N ILE A 79 -16.61 -6.75 3.62
CA ILE A 79 -15.34 -7.42 3.31
C ILE A 79 -14.42 -7.29 4.51
N GLU A 80 -14.06 -8.41 5.12
CA GLU A 80 -13.10 -8.42 6.22
C GLU A 80 -11.68 -8.17 5.69
N LEU A 81 -11.06 -7.08 6.13
CA LEU A 81 -9.65 -6.79 5.93
C LEU A 81 -8.88 -7.19 7.19
N PRO A 82 -7.73 -7.88 7.08
CA PRO A 82 -6.88 -8.15 8.23
C PRO A 82 -6.20 -6.87 8.71
N SER A 83 -5.80 -6.86 9.97
CA SER A 83 -5.21 -5.68 10.59
C SER A 83 -3.95 -5.21 9.87
N VAL A 84 -3.78 -3.88 9.79
CA VAL A 84 -2.67 -3.22 9.08
C VAL A 84 -1.31 -3.58 9.68
N GLU A 85 -1.26 -4.03 10.94
CA GLU A 85 -0.04 -4.52 11.60
C GLU A 85 0.47 -5.84 11.00
N ASN A 86 -0.43 -6.66 10.44
CA ASN A 86 -0.13 -7.98 9.88
C ASN A 86 0.20 -7.97 8.38
N VAL A 87 0.18 -6.79 7.74
CA VAL A 87 0.49 -6.60 6.31
C VAL A 87 1.93 -6.13 6.15
#